data_AF-A0A0D0CZD1-F1
#
_entry.id   AF-A0A0D0CZD1-F1
#
_cell.length_a   1.000
_cell.length_b   1.000
_cell.length_c   1.000
_cell.angle_alpha   90.00
_cell.angle_beta   90.00
_cell.angle_gamma   90.00
#
_symmetry.space_group_name_H-M   'P 1'
#
loop_
_entity.id
_entity.type
_entity.pdbx_description
1 polymer ?
#
loop_
_entity_poly.entity_id
_entity_poly.type
_entity_poly.pdbx_seq_one_letter_code
_entity_poly.pdbx_strand_id
1 'polypeptide(L)'
;MANNYRIATGDGRFLTLLTVGGPVTAQVDNPAALNQIWNIPTYDGHNSTVQNLGFQVPMPFAAADGPAIIGNIAPIAWNFVDAGGNNYLQQVATGLTWRAAPGNGGVVTLVAANLADPAQQMAITPA
;
A
#
# COMPACT_ATOMS: atom_id res chain seq x y z
N MET A 1 8.22 -9.32 -17.18
CA MET A 1 8.33 -7.88 -16.86
C MET A 1 8.11 -7.75 -15.35
N ALA A 2 8.81 -6.86 -14.65
CA ALA A 2 8.59 -6.71 -13.21
C ALA A 2 7.22 -6.07 -12.97
N ASN A 3 6.40 -6.68 -12.12
CA ASN A 3 5.06 -6.19 -11.78
C ASN A 3 5.16 -5.03 -10.76
N ASN A 4 5.71 -3.91 -11.22
CA ASN A 4 6.00 -2.74 -10.41
C ASN A 4 4.91 -1.69 -10.58
N TYR A 5 4.42 -1.20 -9.46
CA TYR A 5 3.30 -0.27 -9.40
C TYR A 5 3.57 0.86 -8.43
N ARG A 6 2.83 1.93 -8.64
CA ARG A 6 2.66 3.03 -7.70
C ARG A 6 1.25 2.93 -7.14
N ILE A 7 1.12 3.14 -5.83
CA ILE A 7 -0.17 3.10 -5.14
C ILE A 7 -0.47 4.54 -4.69
N ALA A 8 -1.44 5.17 -5.32
CA ALA A 8 -1.89 6.51 -4.98
C ALA A 8 -3.13 6.45 -4.08
N THR A 9 -3.22 7.35 -3.10
CA THR A 9 -4.44 7.60 -2.33
C THR A 9 -5.45 8.39 -3.18
N GLY A 10 -6.73 8.38 -2.80
CA GLY A 10 -7.78 9.13 -3.50
C GLY A 10 -7.54 10.64 -3.64
N ASP A 11 -6.63 11.22 -2.84
CA ASP A 11 -6.21 12.63 -2.92
C ASP A 11 -4.87 12.85 -3.67
N GLY A 12 -4.35 11.83 -4.35
CA GLY A 12 -3.20 11.95 -5.27
C GLY A 12 -1.81 11.85 -4.63
N ARG A 13 -1.72 11.52 -3.34
CA ARG A 13 -0.45 11.18 -2.67
C ARG A 13 -0.08 9.73 -2.93
N PHE A 14 1.20 9.39 -2.81
CA PHE A 14 1.71 8.03 -3.09
C PHE A 14 2.20 7.34 -1.83
N LEU A 15 1.86 6.06 -1.71
CA LEU A 15 2.32 5.23 -0.61
C LEU A 15 3.84 5.08 -0.69
N THR A 16 4.50 5.43 0.40
CA THR A 16 5.94 5.59 0.51
C THR A 16 6.41 4.95 1.79
N LEU A 17 7.48 4.17 1.71
CA LEU A 17 8.19 3.67 2.88
C LEU A 17 9.44 4.51 3.11
N LEU A 18 9.48 5.25 4.22
CA LEU A 18 10.61 6.14 4.51
C LEU A 18 11.77 5.42 5.21
N THR A 19 11.45 4.41 6.03
CA THR A 19 12.44 3.62 6.78
C THR A 19 11.99 2.16 6.86
N VAL A 20 12.94 1.24 6.88
CA VAL A 20 12.67 -0.18 7.21
C VAL A 20 12.15 -0.27 8.64
N GLY A 21 11.09 -1.04 8.87
CA GLY A 21 10.38 -1.15 10.16
C GLY A 21 9.48 0.05 10.47
N GLY A 22 9.58 1.14 9.70
CA GLY A 22 8.74 2.32 9.86
C GLY A 22 7.37 2.16 9.23
N PRO A 23 6.45 3.11 9.50
CA PRO A 23 5.13 3.12 8.90
C PRO A 23 5.20 3.36 7.39
N VAL A 24 4.26 2.77 6.67
CA VAL A 24 3.91 3.21 5.31
C VAL A 24 3.16 4.53 5.43
N THR A 25 3.55 5.52 4.65
CA THR A 25 3.00 6.88 4.67
C THR A 25 2.56 7.31 3.28
N ALA A 26 1.58 8.20 3.18
CA ALA A 26 1.17 8.83 1.92
C ALA A 26 1.92 10.17 1.75
N GLN A 27 2.78 10.25 0.74
CA GLN A 27 3.66 11.39 0.46
C GLN A 27 3.32 12.05 -0.87
N VAL A 28 3.87 13.23 -1.12
CA VAL A 28 3.79 13.88 -2.43
C VAL A 28 4.42 12.98 -3.50
N ASP A 29 3.88 13.04 -4.71
CA ASP A 29 4.40 12.35 -5.90
C ASP A 29 5.89 12.63 -6.12
N ASN A 30 6.70 11.56 -6.15
CA ASN A 30 8.07 11.57 -6.64
C ASN A 30 8.31 10.32 -7.51
N PRO A 31 8.04 10.40 -8.84
CA PRO A 31 8.06 9.22 -9.71
C PRO A 31 9.43 8.52 -9.79
N ALA A 32 10.52 9.24 -9.53
CA ALA A 32 11.88 8.70 -9.55
C ALA A 32 12.26 7.99 -8.22
N ALA A 33 11.45 8.13 -7.17
CA ALA A 33 11.76 7.57 -5.86
C ALA A 33 11.36 6.10 -5.78
N LEU A 34 12.36 5.21 -5.72
CA LEU A 34 12.14 3.76 -5.62
C LEU A 34 11.32 3.36 -4.37
N ASN A 35 11.34 4.17 -3.32
CA ASN A 35 10.56 3.92 -2.12
C ASN A 35 9.06 4.24 -2.26
N GLN A 36 8.63 4.77 -3.42
CA GLN A 36 7.23 4.88 -3.86
C GLN A 36 6.82 3.81 -4.87
N ILE A 37 7.76 2.92 -5.23
CA ILE A 37 7.52 1.83 -6.17
C ILE A 37 7.40 0.52 -5.39
N TRP A 38 6.32 -0.20 -5.69
CA TRP A 38 5.95 -1.44 -5.04
C TRP A 38 5.90 -2.56 -6.06
N ASN A 39 6.61 -3.66 -5.79
CA ASN A 39 6.44 -4.89 -6.54
C ASN A 39 5.23 -5.66 -6.01
N ILE A 40 4.27 -5.94 -6.89
CA ILE A 40 3.02 -6.63 -6.60
C ILE A 40 2.89 -7.79 -7.60
N PRO A 41 3.40 -8.98 -7.27
CA PRO A 41 3.52 -10.09 -8.22
C PRO A 41 2.20 -10.53 -8.86
N THR A 42 1.09 -10.44 -8.13
CA THR A 42 -0.25 -10.91 -8.55
C THR A 42 -1.29 -9.82 -8.30
N TYR A 43 -1.16 -8.72 -9.03
CA TYR A 43 -2.11 -7.59 -8.97
C TYR A 43 -3.51 -7.96 -9.49
N ASP A 44 -3.63 -9.01 -10.29
CA ASP A 44 -4.88 -9.49 -10.88
C ASP A 44 -5.79 -10.27 -9.92
N GLY A 45 -5.48 -10.32 -8.62
CA GLY A 45 -6.29 -11.11 -7.71
C GLY A 45 -6.08 -10.93 -6.22
N HIS A 46 -6.52 -11.96 -5.54
CA HIS A 46 -6.40 -12.13 -4.10
C HIS A 46 -4.99 -12.60 -3.74
N ASN A 47 -4.56 -12.31 -2.53
CA ASN A 47 -3.38 -12.93 -1.92
C ASN A 47 -2.03 -12.54 -2.56
N SER A 48 -1.79 -11.25 -2.87
CA SER A 48 -0.47 -10.76 -3.30
C SER A 48 0.32 -10.10 -2.18
N THR A 49 1.64 -10.20 -2.25
CA THR A 49 2.52 -9.39 -1.41
C THR A 49 2.75 -8.01 -2.02
N VAL A 50 3.12 -7.04 -1.18
CA VAL A 50 3.41 -5.67 -1.61
C VAL A 50 4.81 -5.31 -1.12
N GLN A 51 5.82 -5.50 -1.96
CA GLN A 51 7.23 -5.31 -1.61
C GLN A 51 7.72 -3.91 -2.01
N ASN A 52 8.41 -3.20 -1.12
CA ASN A 52 8.98 -1.89 -1.44
C ASN A 52 10.33 -2.01 -2.16
N LEU A 53 10.54 -1.24 -3.22
CA LEU A 53 11.79 -1.25 -3.98
C LEU A 53 12.82 -0.22 -3.52
N GLY A 54 12.48 0.63 -2.55
CA GLY A 54 13.35 1.66 -1.98
C GLY A 54 14.53 1.12 -1.19
N PHE A 55 14.51 -0.17 -0.84
CA PHE A 55 15.52 -0.79 0.01
C PHE A 55 16.00 -2.10 -0.62
N GLN A 56 17.32 -2.28 -0.66
CA GLN A 56 17.94 -3.47 -1.25
C GLN A 56 18.23 -4.56 -0.21
N VAL A 57 18.57 -4.19 1.03
CA VAL A 57 18.76 -5.13 2.16
C VAL A 57 18.40 -4.45 3.49
N PRO A 58 17.42 -4.99 4.26
CA PRO A 58 16.43 -5.96 3.80
C PRO A 58 15.50 -5.35 2.73
N MET A 59 14.78 -6.19 1.99
CA MET A 59 13.75 -5.78 1.02
C MET A 59 12.35 -5.89 1.68
N PRO A 60 11.85 -4.83 2.34
CA PRO A 60 10.67 -4.92 3.17
C PRO A 60 9.38 -5.02 2.36
N PHE A 61 8.42 -5.73 2.91
CA PHE A 61 7.03 -5.77 2.48
C PHE A 61 6.18 -4.84 3.34
N ALA A 62 5.09 -4.31 2.77
CA ALA A 62 4.04 -3.71 3.57
C ALA A 62 3.34 -4.81 4.38
N ALA A 63 3.41 -4.71 5.70
CA ALA A 63 2.84 -5.67 6.63
C ALA A 63 2.03 -4.99 7.72
N ALA A 64 1.04 -5.72 8.23
CA ALA A 64 0.21 -5.30 9.34
C ALA A 64 0.95 -5.53 10.66
N ASP A 65 0.96 -4.52 11.52
CA ASP A 65 1.37 -4.60 12.91
C ASP A 65 0.29 -3.94 13.77
N GLY A 66 -0.64 -4.77 14.26
CA GLY A 66 -1.92 -4.29 14.79
C GLY A 66 -2.66 -3.44 13.75
N PRO A 67 -3.07 -2.19 14.07
CA PRO A 67 -3.71 -1.29 13.12
C PRO A 67 -2.73 -0.58 12.18
N ALA A 68 -1.41 -0.68 12.38
CA ALA A 68 -0.44 0.01 11.54
C ALA A 68 -0.06 -0.83 10.32
N ILE A 69 0.25 -0.15 9.20
CA ILE A 69 0.98 -0.76 8.08
C ILE A 69 2.43 -0.31 8.15
N ILE A 70 3.36 -1.26 8.24
CA ILE A 70 4.80 -1.03 8.39
C ILE A 70 5.60 -1.73 7.28
N GLY A 71 6.86 -1.33 7.07
CA GLY A 71 7.81 -2.04 6.23
C GLY A 71 8.50 -3.19 6.97
N ASN A 72 8.02 -4.43 6.84
CA ASN A 72 8.55 -5.61 7.56
C ASN A 72 9.22 -6.62 6.61
N ILE A 73 10.11 -7.47 7.12
CA ILE A 73 10.77 -8.52 6.34
C ILE A 73 9.82 -9.70 6.06
N ALA A 74 8.95 -10.02 7.02
CA ALA A 74 7.97 -11.08 6.85
C ALA A 74 6.84 -10.60 5.91
N PRO A 75 6.65 -11.24 4.74
CA PRO A 75 5.58 -10.87 3.84
C PRO A 75 4.23 -11.27 4.45
N ILE A 76 3.23 -10.42 4.23
CA ILE A 76 1.84 -10.82 4.34
C ILE A 76 1.14 -10.51 3.02
N ALA A 77 0.05 -11.22 2.79
CA ALA A 77 -0.69 -11.11 1.57
C ALA A 77 -1.92 -10.19 1.71
N TRP A 78 -2.25 -9.55 0.60
CA TRP A 78 -3.28 -8.55 0.44
C TRP A 78 -4.20 -8.93 -0.71
N ASN A 79 -5.47 -8.61 -0.58
CA ASN A 79 -6.46 -8.68 -1.65
C ASN A 79 -6.60 -7.31 -2.31
N PHE A 80 -6.59 -7.29 -3.63
CA PHE A 80 -6.92 -6.11 -4.43
C PHE A 80 -8.40 -6.20 -4.81
N VAL A 81 -9.21 -5.35 -4.19
CA VAL A 81 -10.67 -5.37 -4.35
C VAL A 81 -11.07 -4.17 -5.20
N ASP A 82 -11.72 -4.41 -6.33
CA ASP A 82 -12.44 -3.38 -7.09
C ASP A 82 -13.91 -3.37 -6.65
N ALA A 83 -14.38 -2.21 -6.20
CA ALA A 83 -15.79 -2.00 -5.91
C ALA A 83 -16.24 -0.61 -6.40
N GLY A 84 -17.09 -0.61 -7.43
CA GLY A 84 -17.66 0.61 -8.00
C GLY A 84 -16.64 1.49 -8.71
N GLY A 85 -15.58 0.91 -9.29
CA GLY A 85 -14.52 1.64 -9.99
C GLY A 85 -13.43 2.19 -9.08
N ASN A 86 -13.42 1.79 -7.80
CA ASN A 86 -12.41 2.16 -6.82
C ASN A 86 -11.68 0.90 -6.37
N ASN A 87 -10.35 0.97 -6.19
CA ASN A 87 -9.58 -0.15 -5.65
C ASN A 87 -9.30 0.03 -4.17
N TYR A 88 -9.24 -1.09 -3.46
CA TYR A 88 -8.97 -1.19 -2.04
C TYR A 88 -7.94 -2.29 -1.80
N LEU A 89 -6.97 -2.03 -0.93
CA LEU A 89 -6.08 -3.06 -0.41
C LEU A 89 -6.67 -3.61 0.88
N GLN A 90 -7.04 -4.89 0.87
CA GLN A 90 -7.69 -5.56 1.99
C GLN A 90 -6.79 -6.67 2.54
N GLN A 91 -6.68 -6.75 3.87
CA GLN A 91 -5.97 -7.85 4.52
C GLN A 91 -6.72 -9.17 4.31
N VAL A 92 -5.99 -10.22 3.92
CA VAL A 92 -6.55 -11.56 3.80
C VAL A 92 -7.11 -12.02 5.15
N ALA A 93 -8.28 -12.68 5.13
CA ALA A 93 -9.01 -13.25 6.27
C ALA A 93 -9.63 -12.28 7.30
N THR A 94 -9.18 -11.03 7.43
CA THR A 94 -9.77 -10.08 8.40
C THR A 94 -10.79 -9.12 7.79
N GLY A 95 -10.69 -8.89 6.47
CA GLY A 95 -11.57 -7.95 5.76
C GLY A 95 -11.25 -6.47 6.01
N LEU A 96 -10.22 -6.16 6.80
CA LEU A 96 -9.76 -4.79 7.06
C LEU A 96 -9.07 -4.21 5.82
N THR A 97 -9.28 -2.93 5.57
CA THR A 97 -8.73 -2.20 4.42
C THR A 97 -7.73 -1.15 4.85
N TRP A 98 -6.84 -0.81 3.92
CA TRP A 98 -5.89 0.27 4.12
C TRP A 98 -6.62 1.61 4.10
N ARG A 99 -6.24 2.51 5.00
CA ARG A 99 -6.70 3.90 5.06
C ARG A 99 -5.54 4.83 5.30
N ALA A 100 -5.36 5.81 4.42
CA ALA A 100 -4.36 6.84 4.60
C ALA A 100 -4.90 7.98 5.47
N ALA A 101 -4.15 8.38 6.50
CA ALA A 101 -4.44 9.62 7.23
C ALA A 101 -4.34 10.85 6.31
N PRO A 102 -5.06 11.94 6.60
CA PRO A 102 -4.99 13.17 5.82
C PRO A 102 -3.63 13.85 5.91
N GLY A 103 -3.27 14.65 4.89
CA GLY A 103 -2.08 15.51 4.87
C GLY A 103 -0.78 14.78 4.50
N ASN A 104 0.24 15.54 4.08
CA ASN A 104 1.54 14.97 3.70
C ASN A 104 2.17 14.20 4.86
N GLY A 105 2.60 12.96 4.59
CA GLY A 105 3.11 12.07 5.62
C GLY A 105 2.06 11.34 6.44
N GLY A 106 0.79 11.42 6.04
CA GLY A 106 -0.29 10.66 6.66
C GLY A 106 0.02 9.16 6.69
N VAL A 107 -0.02 8.57 7.89
CA VAL A 107 0.25 7.15 8.11
C VAL A 107 -0.89 6.29 7.54
N VAL A 108 -0.54 5.16 6.94
CA VAL A 108 -1.49 4.15 6.48
C VAL A 108 -1.80 3.18 7.62
N THR A 109 -3.09 2.94 7.83
CA THR A 109 -3.61 2.08 8.90
C THR A 109 -4.63 1.08 8.36
N LEU A 110 -4.90 0.03 9.14
CA LEU A 110 -6.00 -0.89 8.91
C LEU A 110 -7.25 -0.43 9.63
N VAL A 111 -8.36 -0.42 8.91
CA VAL A 111 -9.68 -0.10 9.42
C VAL A 111 -10.74 -1.02 8.80
N ALA A 112 -11.94 -1.05 9.37
CA ALA A 112 -13.07 -1.72 8.74
C ALA A 112 -13.34 -1.12 7.34
N ALA A 113 -13.67 -1.99 6.39
CA ALA A 113 -13.99 -1.60 5.04
C ALA A 113 -15.17 -0.63 5.00
N ASN A 114 -14.93 0.55 4.44
CA ASN A 114 -15.95 1.54 4.11
C ASN A 114 -15.69 2.02 2.69
N LEU A 115 -16.39 1.44 1.72
CA LEU A 115 -16.20 1.70 0.29
C LEU A 115 -16.70 3.09 -0.15
N ALA A 116 -17.26 3.87 0.78
CA ALA A 116 -17.58 5.27 0.58
C ALA A 116 -16.52 6.22 1.19
N ASP A 117 -15.52 5.71 1.92
CA ASP A 117 -14.44 6.53 2.48
C ASP A 117 -13.34 6.75 1.41
N PRO A 118 -13.18 7.96 0.87
CA PRO A 118 -12.14 8.25 -0.12
C PRO A 118 -10.72 8.06 0.44
N ALA A 119 -10.53 8.06 1.77
CA ALA A 119 -9.24 7.77 2.37
C ALA A 119 -8.86 6.27 2.30
N GLN A 120 -9.80 5.39 1.97
CA GLN A 120 -9.56 3.96 1.72
C GLN A 120 -9.35 3.64 0.23
N GLN A 121 -9.66 4.58 -0.66
CA GLN A 121 -9.50 4.39 -2.10
C GLN A 121 -8.03 4.50 -2.47
N MET A 122 -7.55 3.48 -3.17
CA MET A 122 -6.18 3.35 -3.62
C MET A 122 -6.17 3.16 -5.15
N ALA A 123 -5.59 4.08 -5.89
CA ALA A 123 -5.36 3.91 -7.33
C ALA A 123 -4.03 3.20 -7.54
N ILE A 124 -4.02 2.14 -8.34
CA ILE A 124 -2.82 1.36 -8.62
C ILE A 124 -2.48 1.56 -10.09
N THR A 125 -1.30 2.11 -10.35
CA THR A 125 -0.83 2.43 -11.70
C THR A 125 0.54 1.80 -11.94
N PRO A 126 0.85 1.33 -13.15
CA PRO A 126 2.22 0.91 -13.48
C PRO A 126 3.24 2.00 -13.12
N ALA A 127 4.39 1.58 -12.59
CA ALA A 127 5.51 2.45 -12.25
C ALA A 127 6.42 2.75 -13.44
#